data_AF-A0A6H1ZGK9-F1
#
_entry.id   AF-A0A6H1ZGK9-F1
#
_cell.length_a   1.000
_cell.length_b   1.000
_cell.length_c   1.000
_cell.angle_alpha   90.00
_cell.angle_beta   90.00
_cell.angle_gamma   90.00
#
_symmetry.space_group_name_H-M   'P 1'
#
loop_
_entity.id
_entity.type
_entity.pdbx_description
1 polymer ?
#
loop_
_entity_poly.entity_id
_entity_poly.type
_entity_poly.pdbx_seq_one_letter_code
_entity_poly.pdbx_strand_id
1 'polypeptide(L)'
;MTCYLCNNRVMKVIFDYTKPDKYERWVGITEVSRQWAECVSCGFIQSFRNYPLERLEKIYKDGYRHPVFRGEAIGETYQKIVSLPKEHSENMRRCEWLWRYADPCKILDIGSGLGVFPVKIEANGFSVDCVEENKDSIEFIRDMGFNCYDKIPGKVYGMVTLIHVLEHIDDPVSFLQGIKKNIGKWLFVEVPSAIEFEYLDKNHDEFNSCHVKFYTQETLRTLLRKAGLSVSHITTMHYGTRNLSRILALCG
;
A
#
# COMPACT_ATOMS: atom_id res chain seq x y z
N MET A 1 -9.79 22.43 3.69
CA MET A 1 -9.29 21.23 2.99
C MET A 1 -8.48 21.70 1.79
N THR A 2 -7.25 21.21 1.61
CA THR A 2 -6.40 21.56 0.46
C THR A 2 -5.94 20.27 -0.19
N CYS A 3 -6.06 20.17 -1.51
CA CYS A 3 -5.59 19.02 -2.28
C CYS A 3 -4.06 18.92 -2.18
N TYR A 4 -3.56 17.78 -1.73
CA TYR A 4 -2.12 17.49 -1.65
C TYR A 4 -1.44 17.54 -3.02
N LEU A 5 -2.13 17.07 -4.07
CA LEU A 5 -1.52 16.91 -5.39
C LEU A 5 -1.37 18.23 -6.16
N CYS A 6 -2.39 19.11 -6.13
CA CYS A 6 -2.43 20.34 -6.93
C CYS A 6 -2.66 21.63 -6.14
N ASN A 7 -2.74 21.58 -4.81
CA ASN A 7 -3.00 22.72 -3.92
C ASN A 7 -4.35 23.43 -4.10
N ASN A 8 -5.26 22.89 -4.92
CA ASN A 8 -6.62 23.42 -5.02
C ASN A 8 -7.34 23.32 -3.67
N ARG A 9 -8.16 24.32 -3.34
CA ARG A 9 -8.90 24.41 -2.08
C ARG A 9 -10.36 23.96 -2.19
N VAL A 10 -10.83 23.69 -3.41
CA VAL A 10 -12.19 23.22 -3.65
C VAL A 10 -12.19 21.69 -3.69
N MET A 11 -12.82 21.09 -2.68
CA MET A 11 -12.93 19.64 -2.51
C MET A 11 -14.40 19.25 -2.41
N LYS A 12 -14.79 18.15 -3.06
CA LYS A 12 -16.12 17.53 -2.95
C LYS A 12 -16.04 16.39 -1.94
N VAL A 13 -16.80 16.47 -0.85
CA VAL A 13 -16.88 15.36 0.12
C VAL A 13 -17.60 14.17 -0.53
N ILE A 14 -16.99 12.99 -0.44
CA ILE A 14 -17.53 11.71 -0.93
C ILE A 14 -18.17 10.96 0.22
N PHE A 15 -17.41 10.74 1.30
CA PHE A 15 -17.87 10.06 2.51
C PHE A 15 -17.51 10.85 3.76
N ASP A 16 -18.36 10.75 4.77
CA ASP A 16 -18.16 11.30 6.10
C ASP A 16 -18.27 10.20 7.18
N TYR A 17 -17.44 10.35 8.21
CA TYR A 17 -17.40 9.48 9.38
C TYR A 17 -17.39 10.35 10.63
N THR A 18 -18.37 10.09 11.50
CA THR A 18 -18.54 10.72 12.82
C THR A 18 -18.32 9.75 13.97
N LYS A 19 -17.98 8.50 13.65
CA LYS A 19 -17.70 7.42 14.61
C LYS A 19 -16.35 6.80 14.27
N PRO A 20 -15.55 6.43 15.28
CA PRO A 20 -14.28 5.77 15.04
C PRO A 20 -14.49 4.36 14.48
N ASP A 21 -13.65 3.97 13.54
CA ASP A 21 -13.47 2.59 13.10
C ASP A 21 -12.62 1.79 14.10
N LYS A 22 -12.37 0.52 13.80
CA LYS A 22 -11.58 -0.36 14.69
C LYS A 22 -10.14 0.10 14.88
N TYR A 23 -9.53 0.74 13.88
CA TYR A 23 -8.14 1.21 13.93
C TYR A 23 -8.04 2.48 14.80
N GLU A 24 -8.96 3.43 14.62
CA GLU A 24 -9.11 4.62 15.46
C GLU A 24 -9.35 4.22 16.93
N ARG A 25 -10.27 3.29 17.19
CA ARG A 25 -10.55 2.80 18.56
C ARG A 25 -9.33 2.14 19.20
N TRP A 26 -8.57 1.36 18.43
CA TRP A 26 -7.37 0.67 18.93
C TRP A 26 -6.35 1.65 19.53
N VAL A 27 -6.18 2.81 18.89
CA VAL A 27 -5.24 3.86 19.37
C VAL A 27 -5.90 4.89 20.30
N GLY A 28 -7.08 4.56 20.84
CA GLY A 28 -7.81 5.38 21.80
C GLY A 28 -8.39 6.67 21.21
N ILE A 29 -8.76 6.68 19.94
CA ILE A 29 -9.53 7.78 19.35
C ILE A 29 -11.02 7.48 19.55
N THR A 30 -11.71 8.38 20.27
CA THR A 30 -13.15 8.27 20.56
C THR A 30 -13.97 9.27 19.75
N GLU A 31 -13.46 10.50 19.59
CA GLU A 31 -14.11 11.58 18.85
C GLU A 31 -13.53 11.72 17.43
N VAL A 32 -14.33 11.38 16.42
CA VAL A 32 -13.89 11.37 15.02
C VAL A 32 -14.70 12.35 14.18
N SER A 33 -13.99 13.17 13.43
CA SER A 33 -14.49 13.83 12.23
C SER A 33 -13.51 13.50 11.12
N ARG A 34 -13.85 12.49 10.31
CA ARG A 34 -13.03 12.03 9.19
C ARG A 34 -13.85 12.06 7.91
N GLN A 35 -13.25 12.51 6.82
CA GLN A 35 -13.93 12.66 5.53
C GLN A 35 -13.02 12.22 4.39
N TRP A 36 -13.57 11.48 3.44
CA TRP A 36 -12.95 11.35 2.12
C TRP A 36 -13.46 12.46 1.22
N ALA A 37 -12.55 13.18 0.57
CA ALA A 37 -12.94 14.21 -0.39
C ALA A 37 -12.08 14.16 -1.66
N GLU A 38 -12.75 14.42 -2.77
CA GLU A 38 -12.19 14.49 -4.12
C GLU A 38 -11.86 15.93 -4.49
N CYS A 39 -10.68 16.17 -5.04
CA CYS A 39 -10.33 17.47 -5.60
C CYS A 39 -11.09 17.71 -6.91
N VAL A 40 -11.90 18.77 -6.98
CA VAL A 40 -12.69 19.08 -8.19
C VAL A 40 -11.83 19.47 -9.41
N SER A 41 -10.53 19.75 -9.20
CA SER A 41 -9.61 20.15 -10.26
C SER A 41 -8.82 18.98 -10.84
N CYS A 42 -8.41 18.00 -10.04
CA CYS A 42 -7.52 16.93 -10.49
C CYS A 42 -8.02 15.50 -10.18
N GLY A 43 -9.17 15.36 -9.51
CA GLY A 43 -9.73 14.05 -9.14
C GLY A 43 -8.95 13.31 -8.05
N PHE A 44 -7.96 13.92 -7.40
CA PHE A 44 -7.23 13.29 -6.32
C PHE A 44 -8.11 13.15 -5.08
N ILE A 45 -8.18 11.93 -4.52
CA ILE A 45 -8.99 11.61 -3.35
C ILE A 45 -8.08 11.44 -2.14
N GLN A 46 -8.39 12.17 -1.07
CA GLN A 46 -7.63 12.12 0.18
C GLN A 46 -8.54 12.23 1.40
N SER A 47 -8.05 11.68 2.50
CA SER A 47 -8.73 11.69 3.79
C SER A 47 -8.36 12.94 4.60
N PHE A 48 -9.35 13.60 5.17
CA PHE A 48 -9.20 14.69 6.13
C PHE A 48 -9.72 14.23 7.49
N ARG A 49 -9.07 14.63 8.58
CA ARG A 49 -9.35 14.15 9.94
C ARG A 49 -9.05 15.22 10.98
N ASN A 50 -9.70 15.13 12.13
CA ASN A 50 -9.52 16.01 13.30
C ASN A 50 -8.35 15.60 14.23
N TYR A 51 -7.52 14.65 13.81
CA TYR A 51 -6.38 14.17 14.59
C TYR A 51 -5.16 13.87 13.70
N PRO A 52 -3.92 13.96 14.23
CA PRO A 52 -2.70 13.67 13.47
C PRO A 52 -2.57 12.19 13.05
N LEU A 53 -2.02 11.92 11.86
CA LEU A 53 -1.88 10.56 11.34
C LEU A 53 -0.94 9.69 12.20
N GLU A 54 0.05 10.33 12.81
CA GLU A 54 1.07 9.76 13.70
C GLU A 54 0.43 9.00 14.88
N ARG A 55 -0.82 9.32 15.23
CA ARG A 55 -1.57 8.53 16.23
C ARG A 55 -1.84 7.11 15.76
N LEU A 56 -2.08 6.92 14.46
CA LEU A 56 -2.37 5.62 13.86
C LEU A 56 -1.10 4.81 13.62
N GLU A 57 0.09 5.44 13.50
CA GLU A 57 1.36 4.72 13.30
C GLU A 57 1.64 3.64 14.35
N LYS A 58 1.15 3.87 15.59
CA LYS A 58 1.26 2.88 16.68
C LYS A 58 0.65 1.53 16.33
N ILE A 59 -0.34 1.50 15.43
CA ILE A 59 -0.97 0.25 15.03
C ILE A 59 0.01 -0.63 14.23
N TYR A 60 0.87 -0.07 13.39
CA TYR A 60 1.75 -0.87 12.53
C TYR A 60 2.83 -1.62 13.32
N LYS A 61 3.29 -1.05 14.44
CA LYS A 61 4.29 -1.70 15.30
C LYS A 61 3.74 -2.94 16.00
N ASP A 62 2.64 -2.78 16.74
CA ASP A 62 2.18 -3.81 17.69
C ASP A 62 0.72 -4.25 17.50
N GLY A 63 -0.10 -3.54 16.72
CA GLY A 63 -1.56 -3.74 16.65
C GLY A 63 -2.08 -4.38 15.36
N TYR A 64 -1.51 -4.05 14.19
CA TYR A 64 -2.12 -4.29 12.89
C TYR A 64 -2.23 -5.78 12.54
N ARG A 65 -1.30 -6.59 13.07
CA ARG A 65 -1.26 -8.05 12.93
C ARG A 65 -1.58 -8.79 14.23
N HIS A 66 -1.96 -8.07 15.28
CA HIS A 66 -2.28 -8.69 16.55
C HIS A 66 -3.55 -9.58 16.40
N PRO A 67 -3.56 -10.82 16.92
CA PRO A 67 -4.72 -11.71 16.78
C PRO A 67 -6.02 -11.14 17.34
N VAL A 68 -5.96 -10.37 18.43
CA VAL A 68 -7.15 -9.67 18.97
C VAL A 68 -7.71 -8.64 17.97
N PHE A 69 -6.86 -8.05 17.14
CA PHE A 69 -7.26 -7.06 16.14
C PHE A 69 -7.74 -7.71 14.84
N ARG A 70 -7.05 -8.75 14.36
CA ARG A 70 -7.34 -9.42 13.07
C ARG A 70 -8.26 -10.64 13.19
N GLY A 71 -8.45 -11.17 14.39
CA GLY A 71 -9.22 -12.39 14.65
C GLY A 71 -8.49 -13.69 14.29
N GLU A 72 -7.23 -13.62 13.83
CA GLU A 72 -6.47 -14.76 13.29
C GLU A 72 -4.97 -14.58 13.55
N ALA A 73 -4.24 -15.68 13.66
CA ALA A 73 -2.78 -15.65 13.75
C ALA A 73 -2.12 -15.43 12.37
N ILE A 74 -0.92 -14.84 12.37
CA ILE A 74 -0.14 -14.54 11.15
C ILE A 74 0.00 -15.76 10.25
N GLY A 75 0.38 -16.92 10.81
CA GLY A 75 0.54 -18.16 10.06
C GLY A 75 -0.76 -18.64 9.41
N GLU A 76 -1.90 -18.51 10.10
CA GLU A 76 -3.21 -18.91 9.56
C GLU A 76 -3.62 -18.01 8.39
N THR A 77 -3.47 -16.69 8.56
CA THR A 77 -3.74 -15.73 7.48
C THR A 77 -2.80 -15.96 6.30
N TYR A 78 -1.52 -16.22 6.54
CA TYR A 78 -0.56 -16.56 5.49
C TYR A 78 -1.02 -17.80 4.71
N GLN A 79 -1.34 -18.90 5.40
CA GLN A 79 -1.79 -20.16 4.78
C GLN A 79 -3.07 -19.97 3.94
N LYS A 80 -4.03 -19.17 4.43
CA LYS A 80 -5.23 -18.81 3.66
C LYS A 80 -4.88 -18.09 2.36
N ILE A 81 -3.92 -17.17 2.38
CA ILE A 81 -3.55 -16.40 1.19
C ILE A 81 -2.76 -17.26 0.19
N VAL A 82 -1.82 -18.07 0.67
CA VAL A 82 -0.99 -18.89 -0.24
C VAL A 82 -1.73 -20.08 -0.83
N SER A 83 -2.77 -20.59 -0.14
CA SER A 83 -3.60 -21.70 -0.63
C SER A 83 -4.66 -21.28 -1.67
N LEU A 84 -4.84 -19.97 -1.91
CA LEU A 84 -5.76 -19.51 -2.96
C LEU A 84 -5.33 -20.05 -4.33
N PRO A 85 -6.26 -20.60 -5.14
CA PRO A 85 -6.00 -20.98 -6.52
C PRO A 85 -5.37 -19.82 -7.31
N LYS A 86 -4.57 -20.16 -8.33
CA LYS A 86 -3.76 -19.20 -9.08
C LYS A 86 -4.58 -18.03 -9.61
N GLU A 87 -5.74 -18.36 -10.19
CA GLU A 87 -6.77 -17.47 -10.75
C GLU A 87 -7.39 -16.51 -9.73
N HIS A 88 -7.34 -16.85 -8.44
CA HIS A 88 -7.86 -16.06 -7.33
C HIS A 88 -6.76 -15.37 -6.52
N SER A 89 -5.49 -15.59 -6.86
CA SER A 89 -4.37 -15.05 -6.10
C SER A 89 -3.93 -13.68 -6.64
N GLU A 90 -4.21 -12.62 -5.89
CA GLU A 90 -3.76 -11.25 -6.22
C GLU A 90 -2.23 -11.17 -6.37
N ASN A 91 -1.52 -11.83 -5.44
CA ASN A 91 -0.07 -11.92 -5.45
C ASN A 91 0.47 -12.61 -6.72
N MET A 92 -0.21 -13.65 -7.23
CA MET A 92 0.23 -14.28 -8.47
C MET A 92 0.02 -13.35 -9.66
N ARG A 93 -1.18 -12.76 -9.77
CA ARG A 93 -1.52 -11.88 -10.90
C ARG A 93 -0.63 -10.64 -10.97
N ARG A 94 -0.21 -10.08 -9.83
CA ARG A 94 0.78 -8.98 -9.83
C ARG A 94 2.16 -9.45 -10.30
N CYS A 95 2.60 -10.65 -9.86
CA CYS A 95 3.88 -11.21 -10.30
C CYS A 95 3.85 -11.45 -11.81
N GLU A 96 2.78 -12.03 -12.33
CA GLU A 96 2.59 -12.24 -13.78
C GLU A 96 2.54 -10.95 -14.59
N TRP A 97 2.06 -9.85 -14.00
CA TRP A 97 2.13 -8.55 -14.63
C TRP A 97 3.56 -8.01 -14.64
N LEU A 98 4.27 -8.11 -13.51
CA LEU A 98 5.64 -7.63 -13.36
C LEU A 98 6.63 -8.38 -14.25
N TRP A 99 6.51 -9.71 -14.37
CA TRP A 99 7.34 -10.57 -15.21
C TRP A 99 7.29 -10.23 -16.70
N ARG A 100 6.27 -9.48 -17.16
CA ARG A 100 6.17 -9.04 -18.57
C ARG A 100 7.08 -7.87 -18.89
N TYR A 101 7.51 -7.12 -17.87
CA TYR A 101 8.14 -5.82 -18.06
C TYR A 101 9.49 -5.68 -17.34
N ALA A 102 9.80 -6.58 -16.40
CA ALA A 102 11.04 -6.53 -15.65
C ALA A 102 11.77 -7.88 -15.67
N ASP A 103 13.06 -7.83 -15.99
CA ASP A 103 13.96 -8.98 -15.84
C ASP A 103 14.25 -9.27 -14.36
N PRO A 104 14.62 -10.52 -14.03
CA PRO A 104 15.01 -10.90 -12.68
C PRO A 104 16.12 -10.00 -12.11
N CYS A 105 15.92 -9.54 -10.88
CA CYS A 105 16.89 -8.72 -10.16
C CYS A 105 16.72 -8.87 -8.64
N LYS A 106 17.61 -8.23 -7.87
CA LYS A 106 17.45 -8.11 -6.41
C LYS A 106 16.43 -7.02 -6.10
N ILE A 107 15.37 -7.39 -5.39
CA ILE A 107 14.26 -6.52 -4.96
C ILE A 107 14.46 -6.09 -3.50
N LEU A 108 14.14 -4.85 -3.19
CA LEU A 108 13.78 -4.42 -1.85
C LEU A 108 12.26 -4.21 -1.78
N ASP A 109 11.58 -5.06 -1.03
CA ASP A 109 10.15 -4.96 -0.79
C ASP A 109 9.90 -4.18 0.50
N ILE A 110 9.34 -2.98 0.38
CA ILE A 110 9.06 -2.13 1.55
C ILE A 110 7.59 -2.32 1.91
N GLY A 111 7.31 -2.63 3.18
CA GLY A 111 5.98 -3.00 3.66
C GLY A 111 5.61 -4.45 3.31
N SER A 112 6.54 -5.39 3.51
CA SER A 112 6.40 -6.79 3.05
C SER A 112 5.24 -7.56 3.68
N GLY A 113 4.65 -7.05 4.77
CA GLY A 113 3.48 -7.62 5.41
C GLY A 113 3.73 -9.06 5.85
N LEU A 114 3.06 -10.01 5.21
CA LEU A 114 3.19 -11.44 5.54
C LEU A 114 4.23 -12.18 4.71
N GLY A 115 5.01 -11.49 3.88
CA GLY A 115 6.04 -12.12 3.02
C GLY A 115 5.48 -12.94 1.83
N VAL A 116 4.18 -12.83 1.53
CA VAL A 116 3.56 -13.59 0.42
C VAL A 116 4.14 -13.18 -0.94
N PHE A 117 4.31 -11.88 -1.18
CA PHE A 117 4.89 -11.39 -2.44
C PHE A 117 6.34 -11.86 -2.62
N PRO A 118 7.25 -11.70 -1.63
CA PRO A 118 8.60 -12.25 -1.68
C PRO A 118 8.66 -13.72 -2.12
N VAL A 119 7.85 -14.58 -1.48
CA VAL A 119 7.80 -16.02 -1.82
C VAL A 119 7.36 -16.26 -3.27
N LYS A 120 6.36 -15.52 -3.75
CA LYS A 120 5.83 -15.75 -5.11
C LYS A 120 6.74 -15.22 -6.21
N ILE A 121 7.42 -14.09 -5.99
CA ILE A 121 8.23 -13.47 -7.04
C ILE A 121 9.57 -14.21 -7.24
N GLU A 122 10.13 -14.84 -6.21
CA GLU A 122 11.37 -15.64 -6.33
C GLU A 122 11.24 -16.83 -7.29
N ALA A 123 10.02 -17.34 -7.51
CA ALA A 123 9.75 -18.43 -8.44
C ALA A 123 10.16 -18.12 -9.90
N ASN A 124 10.43 -16.86 -10.24
CA ASN A 124 10.92 -16.44 -11.56
C ASN A 124 12.35 -15.88 -11.52
N GLY A 125 13.17 -16.29 -10.55
CA GLY A 125 14.60 -15.93 -10.49
C GLY A 125 14.91 -14.57 -9.87
N PHE A 126 13.90 -13.85 -9.38
CA PHE A 126 14.11 -12.70 -8.51
C PHE A 126 14.65 -13.15 -7.16
N SER A 127 15.29 -12.23 -6.43
CA SER A 127 15.61 -12.44 -5.02
C SER A 127 15.18 -11.22 -4.23
N VAL A 128 14.77 -11.40 -2.97
CA VAL A 128 14.08 -10.33 -2.23
C VAL A 128 14.75 -10.09 -0.88
N ASP A 129 14.95 -8.82 -0.54
CA ASP A 129 15.09 -8.37 0.84
C ASP A 129 13.81 -7.62 1.23
N CYS A 130 13.39 -7.76 2.49
CA CYS A 130 12.14 -7.20 3.00
C CYS A 130 12.41 -6.06 3.98
N VAL A 131 11.49 -5.09 4.05
CA VAL A 131 11.39 -4.08 5.11
C VAL A 131 10.00 -4.13 5.69
N GLU A 132 9.89 -4.27 7.01
CA GLU A 132 8.61 -4.35 7.73
C GLU A 132 8.76 -3.69 9.10
N GLU A 133 7.68 -3.13 9.64
CA GLU A 133 7.67 -2.46 10.96
C GLU A 133 7.10 -3.36 12.05
N ASN A 134 6.21 -4.30 11.69
CA ASN A 134 5.62 -5.21 12.64
C ASN A 134 6.59 -6.34 13.01
N LYS A 135 6.94 -6.45 14.30
CA LYS A 135 7.94 -7.42 14.79
C LYS A 135 7.58 -8.88 14.48
N ASP A 136 6.33 -9.25 14.72
CA ASP A 136 5.86 -10.61 14.48
C ASP A 136 5.95 -10.98 12.99
N SER A 137 5.69 -10.01 12.10
CA SER A 137 5.84 -10.17 10.66
C SER A 137 7.31 -10.27 10.25
N ILE A 138 8.21 -9.49 10.86
CA ILE A 138 9.66 -9.59 10.63
C ILE A 138 10.16 -10.99 10.99
N GLU A 139 9.79 -11.51 12.16
CA GLU A 139 10.17 -12.85 12.61
C GLU A 139 9.62 -13.92 11.67
N PHE A 140 8.34 -13.84 11.34
CA PHE A 140 7.70 -14.77 10.40
C PHE A 140 8.35 -14.79 9.01
N ILE A 141 8.74 -13.62 8.47
CA ILE A 141 9.45 -13.51 7.19
C ILE A 141 10.85 -14.12 7.27
N ARG A 142 11.56 -13.94 8.39
CA ARG A 142 12.89 -14.54 8.60
C ARG A 142 12.81 -16.05 8.71
N ASP A 143 11.78 -16.59 9.36
CA ASP A 143 11.55 -18.03 9.46
C ASP A 143 11.28 -18.67 8.08
N MET A 144 10.75 -17.90 7.12
CA MET A 144 10.63 -18.32 5.72
C MET A 144 11.94 -18.26 4.93
N GLY A 145 13.04 -17.77 5.53
CA GLY A 145 14.37 -17.72 4.92
C GLY A 145 14.73 -16.39 4.25
N PHE A 146 13.91 -15.35 4.39
CA PHE A 146 14.19 -14.03 3.79
C PHE A 146 14.97 -13.11 4.74
N ASN A 147 15.80 -12.24 4.19
CA ASN A 147 16.30 -11.09 4.94
C ASN A 147 15.13 -10.12 5.17
N CYS A 148 14.86 -9.77 6.43
CA CYS A 148 13.87 -8.77 6.78
C CYS A 148 14.46 -7.74 7.74
N TYR A 149 14.38 -6.46 7.38
CA TYR A 149 14.91 -5.33 8.12
C TYR A 149 13.76 -4.51 8.74
N ASP A 150 14.00 -3.90 9.89
CA ASP A 150 13.07 -2.95 10.53
C ASP A 150 13.18 -1.53 9.94
N LYS A 151 14.19 -1.30 9.08
CA LYS A 151 14.49 -0.02 8.44
C LYS A 151 15.02 -0.26 7.04
N ILE A 152 14.81 0.73 6.17
CA ILE A 152 15.32 0.71 4.79
C ILE A 152 16.87 0.67 4.82
N PRO A 153 17.50 -0.38 4.27
CA PRO A 153 18.96 -0.49 4.26
C PRO A 153 19.59 0.54 3.32
N GLY A 154 20.81 0.96 3.59
CA GLY A 154 21.58 1.89 2.75
C GLY A 154 22.18 1.24 1.49
N LYS A 155 21.43 0.38 0.80
CA LYS A 155 21.87 -0.38 -0.38
C LYS A 155 21.03 -0.02 -1.61
N VAL A 156 21.60 -0.15 -2.80
CA VAL A 156 20.90 0.00 -4.08
C VAL A 156 20.38 -1.37 -4.52
N TYR A 157 19.13 -1.41 -4.97
CA TYR A 157 18.45 -2.61 -5.44
C TYR A 157 18.09 -2.46 -6.91
N GLY A 158 18.07 -3.57 -7.65
CA GLY A 158 17.61 -3.54 -9.04
C GLY A 158 16.17 -3.03 -9.14
N MET A 159 15.34 -3.39 -8.16
CA MET A 159 13.98 -2.90 -8.03
C MET A 159 13.61 -2.62 -6.58
N VAL A 160 12.80 -1.59 -6.35
CA VAL A 160 12.07 -1.37 -5.09
C VAL A 160 10.59 -1.61 -5.33
N THR A 161 9.90 -2.29 -4.42
CA THR A 161 8.45 -2.54 -4.50
C THR A 161 7.73 -1.85 -3.34
N LEU A 162 6.61 -1.20 -3.64
CA LEU A 162 5.69 -0.55 -2.70
C LEU A 162 4.28 -1.11 -2.94
N ILE A 163 3.98 -2.24 -2.31
CA ILE A 163 2.68 -2.91 -2.44
C ILE A 163 1.85 -2.57 -1.21
N HIS A 164 0.75 -1.84 -1.40
CA HIS A 164 -0.11 -1.39 -0.31
C HIS A 164 0.61 -0.56 0.76
N VAL A 165 1.51 0.32 0.32
CA VAL A 165 2.25 1.24 1.21
C VAL A 165 1.83 2.68 0.99
N LEU A 166 1.79 3.11 -0.27
CA LEU A 166 1.71 4.54 -0.61
C LEU A 166 0.36 5.17 -0.24
N GLU A 167 -0.70 4.38 -0.06
CA GLU A 167 -1.99 4.81 0.48
C GLU A 167 -1.94 5.21 1.96
N HIS A 168 -0.94 4.75 2.70
CA HIS A 168 -0.76 5.01 4.14
C HIS A 168 0.18 6.20 4.41
N ILE A 169 0.93 6.66 3.42
CA ILE A 169 1.95 7.70 3.59
C ILE A 169 1.31 9.10 3.52
N ASP A 170 1.58 9.96 4.51
CA ASP A 170 1.04 11.33 4.53
C ASP A 170 1.68 12.26 3.49
N ASP A 171 2.99 12.16 3.30
CA ASP A 171 3.73 12.88 2.26
C ASP A 171 4.42 11.90 1.28
N PRO A 172 3.66 11.30 0.36
CA PRO A 172 4.18 10.28 -0.56
C PRO A 172 5.26 10.81 -1.50
N VAL A 173 5.26 12.09 -1.88
CA VAL A 173 6.31 12.66 -2.73
C VAL A 173 7.64 12.68 -1.98
N SER A 174 7.65 13.20 -0.75
CA SER A 174 8.87 13.24 0.08
C SER A 174 9.37 11.83 0.41
N PHE A 175 8.47 10.89 0.72
CA PHE A 175 8.81 9.49 0.93
C PHE A 175 9.47 8.87 -0.30
N LEU A 176 8.84 9.01 -1.48
CA LEU A 176 9.38 8.50 -2.73
C LEU A 176 10.75 9.11 -3.04
N GLN A 177 10.94 10.41 -2.83
CA GLN A 177 12.23 11.09 -2.97
C GLN A 177 13.29 10.51 -2.02
N GLY A 178 12.93 10.20 -0.78
CA GLY A 178 13.82 9.61 0.23
C GLY A 178 14.34 8.22 -0.14
N ILE A 179 13.53 7.41 -0.84
CA ILE A 179 13.91 6.05 -1.28
C ILE A 179 14.55 6.01 -2.67
N LYS A 180 14.65 7.13 -3.40
CA LYS A 180 15.26 7.13 -4.75
C LYS A 180 16.68 6.59 -4.77
N LYS A 181 17.45 6.85 -3.71
CA LYS A 181 18.81 6.33 -3.55
C LYS A 181 18.89 4.80 -3.48
N ASN A 182 17.78 4.13 -3.19
CA ASN A 182 17.69 2.67 -3.13
C ASN A 182 17.25 2.05 -4.46
N ILE A 183 16.74 2.86 -5.39
CA ILE A 183 16.22 2.42 -6.69
C ILE A 183 17.35 2.41 -7.72
N GLY A 184 17.72 1.23 -8.19
CA GLY A 184 18.71 1.04 -9.24
C GLY A 184 18.12 1.14 -10.65
N LYS A 185 17.10 0.33 -10.96
CA LYS A 185 16.43 0.32 -12.28
C LYS A 185 14.94 0.60 -12.18
N TRP A 186 14.23 -0.13 -11.32
CA TRP A 186 12.77 -0.09 -11.30
C TRP A 186 12.19 0.28 -9.93
N LEU A 187 11.10 1.04 -9.94
CA LEU A 187 10.16 1.12 -8.82
C LEU A 187 8.83 0.54 -9.27
N PHE A 188 8.34 -0.44 -8.53
CA PHE A 188 6.99 -0.97 -8.70
C PHE A 188 6.09 -0.48 -7.57
N VAL A 189 4.91 0.02 -7.90
CA VAL A 189 3.91 0.53 -6.95
C VAL A 189 2.58 -0.15 -7.21
N GLU A 190 1.95 -0.68 -6.17
CA GLU A 190 0.58 -1.18 -6.20
C GLU A 190 -0.25 -0.48 -5.11
N VAL A 191 -1.34 0.18 -5.49
CA VAL A 191 -2.22 0.93 -4.59
C VAL A 191 -3.70 0.66 -4.87
N PRO A 192 -4.60 0.84 -3.90
CA PRO A 192 -6.04 0.85 -4.12
C PRO A 192 -6.47 1.89 -5.16
N SER A 193 -7.43 1.51 -6.01
CA SER A 193 -7.97 2.37 -7.06
C SER A 193 -9.15 3.19 -6.56
N ALA A 194 -9.17 4.48 -6.87
CA ALA A 194 -10.27 5.40 -6.58
C ALA A 194 -11.62 4.96 -7.17
N ILE A 195 -11.63 4.11 -8.19
CA ILE A 195 -12.87 3.52 -8.75
C ILE A 195 -13.66 2.72 -7.70
N GLU A 196 -13.00 2.27 -6.62
CA GLU A 196 -13.65 1.55 -5.51
C GLU A 196 -14.72 2.39 -4.80
N PHE A 197 -14.63 3.72 -4.80
CA PHE A 197 -15.66 4.60 -4.25
C PHE A 197 -17.00 4.51 -4.99
N GLU A 198 -17.00 4.00 -6.22
CA GLU A 198 -18.22 3.87 -7.03
C GLU A 198 -19.06 2.65 -6.65
N TYR A 199 -18.46 1.63 -6.02
CA TYR A 199 -19.13 0.34 -5.83
C TYR A 199 -18.93 -0.31 -4.45
N LEU A 200 -17.96 0.12 -3.64
CA LEU A 200 -17.80 -0.38 -2.28
C LEU A 200 -18.66 0.45 -1.31
N ASP A 201 -19.20 -0.21 -0.28
CA ASP A 201 -19.89 0.47 0.82
C ASP A 201 -18.92 1.40 1.57
N LYS A 202 -19.42 2.55 2.06
CA LYS A 202 -18.58 3.51 2.78
C LYS A 202 -17.90 2.92 4.02
N ASN A 203 -18.43 1.85 4.61
CA ASN A 203 -17.86 1.18 5.78
C ASN A 203 -16.93 0.00 5.39
N HIS A 204 -16.66 -0.21 4.11
CA HIS A 204 -15.72 -1.23 3.65
C HIS A 204 -14.31 -0.98 4.22
N ASP A 205 -13.57 -2.05 4.51
CA ASP A 205 -12.25 -1.94 5.18
C ASP A 205 -11.22 -1.17 4.33
N GLU A 206 -11.41 -1.05 3.01
CA GLU A 206 -10.57 -0.21 2.13
C GLU A 206 -10.64 1.29 2.49
N PHE A 207 -11.72 1.75 3.11
CA PHE A 207 -11.90 3.16 3.51
C PHE A 207 -11.58 3.40 4.99
N ASN A 208 -10.83 2.48 5.61
CA ASN A 208 -10.36 2.59 6.99
C ASN A 208 -9.50 3.84 7.20
N SER A 209 -9.34 4.22 8.47
CA SER A 209 -8.64 5.43 8.90
C SER A 209 -7.14 5.42 8.64
N CYS A 210 -6.52 4.25 8.45
CA CYS A 210 -5.11 4.13 8.08
C CYS A 210 -4.85 4.39 6.59
N HIS A 211 -5.87 4.28 5.73
CA HIS A 211 -5.76 4.70 4.34
C HIS A 211 -6.01 6.20 4.28
N VAL A 212 -5.05 6.94 3.72
CA VAL A 212 -5.12 8.41 3.69
C VAL A 212 -5.24 8.97 2.28
N LYS A 213 -4.96 8.15 1.26
CA LYS A 213 -4.98 8.54 -0.16
C LYS A 213 -5.52 7.41 -1.04
N PHE A 214 -6.28 7.79 -2.05
CA PHE A 214 -6.70 6.92 -3.14
C PHE A 214 -6.33 7.53 -4.48
N TYR A 215 -6.03 6.67 -5.44
CA TYR A 215 -5.43 7.08 -6.69
C TYR A 215 -6.29 6.67 -7.88
N THR A 216 -6.35 7.50 -8.90
CA THR A 216 -6.63 7.07 -10.28
C THR A 216 -5.29 6.84 -10.97
N GLN A 217 -5.28 6.23 -12.15
CA GLN A 217 -4.03 6.09 -12.92
C GLN A 217 -3.37 7.46 -13.18
N GLU A 218 -4.18 8.49 -13.44
CA GLU A 218 -3.67 9.82 -13.76
C GLU A 218 -3.12 10.55 -12.53
N THR A 219 -3.79 10.43 -11.38
CA THR A 219 -3.29 11.07 -10.15
C THR A 219 -2.06 10.36 -9.61
N LEU A 220 -1.97 9.02 -9.72
CA LEU A 220 -0.75 8.28 -9.40
C LEU A 220 0.40 8.67 -10.33
N ARG A 221 0.17 8.74 -11.64
CA ARG A 221 1.18 9.17 -12.61
C ARG A 221 1.69 10.58 -12.31
N THR A 222 0.81 11.51 -11.98
CA THR A 222 1.17 12.88 -11.60
C THR A 222 2.02 12.91 -10.33
N LEU A 223 1.65 12.12 -9.32
CA LEU A 223 2.38 12.02 -8.05
C LEU A 223 3.79 11.43 -8.25
N LEU A 224 3.90 10.34 -9.02
CA LEU A 224 5.19 9.72 -9.35
C LEU A 224 6.10 10.70 -10.12
N ARG A 225 5.55 11.44 -11.09
CA ARG A 225 6.28 12.50 -11.80
C ARG A 225 6.76 13.63 -10.87
N LYS A 226 5.95 14.04 -9.89
CA LYS A 226 6.35 15.04 -8.87
C LYS A 226 7.48 14.53 -7.97
N ALA A 227 7.57 13.22 -7.73
CA ALA A 227 8.72 12.60 -7.09
C ALA A 227 9.95 12.45 -8.03
N GLY A 228 9.84 12.91 -9.28
CA GLY A 228 10.89 12.83 -10.30
C GLY A 228 11.09 11.42 -10.83
N LEU A 229 10.05 10.59 -10.84
CA LEU A 229 10.03 9.24 -11.42
C LEU A 229 9.30 9.27 -12.77
N SER A 230 9.76 8.47 -13.71
CA SER A 230 9.10 8.30 -15.01
C SER A 230 8.27 7.01 -15.00
N VAL A 231 7.00 7.08 -15.37
CA VAL A 231 6.11 5.92 -15.41
C VAL A 231 6.24 5.23 -16.76
N SER A 232 6.77 4.02 -16.78
CA SER A 232 6.91 3.19 -17.99
C SER A 232 5.63 2.42 -18.30
N HIS A 233 5.03 1.78 -17.29
CA HIS A 233 3.77 1.04 -17.43
C HIS A 233 2.84 1.35 -16.27
N ILE A 234 1.54 1.43 -16.55
CA ILE A 234 0.51 1.56 -15.52
C ILE A 234 -0.78 0.90 -15.99
N THR A 235 -1.46 0.21 -15.08
CA THR A 235 -2.75 -0.42 -15.36
C THR A 235 -3.61 -0.46 -14.11
N THR A 236 -4.92 -0.64 -14.30
CA THR A 236 -5.84 -1.00 -13.22
C THR A 236 -6.22 -2.48 -13.38
N MET A 237 -6.07 -3.25 -12.31
CA MET A 237 -6.41 -4.66 -12.26
C MET A 237 -7.54 -4.88 -11.26
N HIS A 238 -8.63 -5.51 -11.72
CA HIS A 238 -9.74 -5.91 -10.87
C HIS A 238 -9.59 -7.37 -10.40
N TYR A 239 -9.77 -7.61 -9.10
CA TYR A 239 -9.67 -8.89 -8.41
C TYR A 239 -11.05 -9.33 -7.93
N GLY A 240 -11.74 -10.12 -8.77
CA GLY A 240 -13.14 -10.50 -8.55
C GLY A 240 -13.41 -11.23 -7.23
N THR A 241 -12.47 -12.04 -6.73
CA THR A 241 -12.63 -12.77 -5.46
C THR A 241 -12.87 -11.86 -4.27
N ARG A 242 -12.22 -10.69 -4.22
CA ARG A 242 -12.40 -9.69 -3.16
C ARG A 242 -13.21 -8.49 -3.61
N ASN A 243 -13.59 -8.44 -4.90
CA ASN A 243 -14.20 -7.30 -5.55
C ASN A 243 -13.38 -6.01 -5.38
N LEU A 244 -12.05 -6.09 -5.55
CA LEU A 244 -11.14 -4.97 -5.33
C LEU A 244 -10.38 -4.60 -6.60
N SER A 245 -10.05 -3.33 -6.77
CA SER A 245 -9.37 -2.80 -7.94
C SER A 245 -8.06 -2.12 -7.54
N ARG A 246 -6.93 -2.61 -8.07
CA ARG A 246 -5.60 -2.04 -7.77
C ARG A 246 -5.01 -1.37 -8.98
N ILE A 247 -4.28 -0.29 -8.75
CA ILE A 247 -3.45 0.33 -9.78
C ILE A 247 -2.02 -0.17 -9.59
N LEU A 248 -1.48 -0.76 -10.64
CA LEU A 248 -0.10 -1.24 -10.70
C LEU A 248 0.68 -0.27 -11.60
N ALA A 249 1.81 0.24 -11.13
CA ALA A 249 2.69 1.13 -11.88
C ALA A 249 4.15 0.66 -11.79
N LEU A 250 4.84 0.63 -12.93
CA LEU A 250 6.26 0.37 -13.03
C LEU A 250 6.96 1.64 -13.55
N CYS A 251 7.93 2.11 -12.78
CA CYS A 251 8.68 3.34 -13.05
C CYS A 251 10.16 3.03 -13.24
N GLY A 252 10.78 3.61 -14.26
CA GLY A 252 12.21 3.48 -14.59
C GLY A 252 12.67 4.66 -15.43
#